data_AF-A0A1G9DZ78-F1
#
_entry.id   AF-A0A1G9DZ78-F1
#
_cell.length_a   1.000
_cell.length_b   1.000
_cell.length_c   1.000
_cell.angle_alpha   90.00
_cell.angle_beta   90.00
_cell.angle_gamma   90.00
#
_symmetry.space_group_name_H-M   'P 1'
#
loop_
_entity.id
_entity.type
_entity.pdbx_description
1 polymer ?
#
loop_
_entity_poly.entity_id
_entity_poly.type
_entity_poly.pdbx_seq_one_letter_code
_entity_poly.pdbx_strand_id
1 'polypeptide(L)'
;MKKLIFLMAAVSFILIGCGDNESDDLESLYEAFSRNHEELRNDMERELEDIRNSDDRESQVDIYYNNLVPKFDDFKSVINNYEFGSTEHLELQESMLDYINTLETLTKRYGEFNLNFYVSNPMDDDSFSESFEEDLEEIQLLEDNIDTKYDEIEEQYERIRDE
;
A
#
# COMPACT_ATOMS: atom_id res chain seq x y z
N MET A 1 24.53 -29.99 51.63
CA MET A 1 24.79 -29.95 50.18
C MET A 1 23.54 -30.42 49.44
N LYS A 2 23.11 -29.65 48.42
CA LYS A 2 22.13 -29.94 47.35
C LYS A 2 20.65 -29.99 47.80
N LYS A 3 19.88 -28.90 47.64
CA LYS A 3 19.27 -28.27 46.44
C LYS A 3 17.98 -29.00 45.99
N LEU A 4 16.96 -28.20 45.64
CA LEU A 4 15.57 -28.53 45.24
C LEU A 4 14.62 -28.54 46.45
N ILE A 5 13.55 -27.74 46.57
CA ILE A 5 12.67 -27.11 45.58
C ILE A 5 12.14 -25.81 46.21
N PHE A 6 12.61 -24.65 45.72
CA PHE A 6 12.00 -23.34 45.96
C PHE A 6 11.96 -22.69 44.58
N LEU A 7 10.96 -23.06 43.78
CA LEU A 7 10.72 -22.57 42.43
C LEU A 7 9.25 -22.83 42.10
N MET A 8 8.38 -22.22 42.91
CA MET A 8 6.92 -22.26 42.73
C MET A 8 6.29 -20.89 43.08
N ALA A 9 7.04 -19.82 42.83
CA ALA A 9 6.58 -18.44 42.90
C ALA A 9 7.46 -17.61 41.95
N ALA A 10 6.86 -16.80 41.09
CA ALA A 10 7.41 -16.25 39.84
C ALA A 10 7.48 -17.34 38.76
N VAL A 11 6.55 -17.43 37.81
CA VAL A 11 6.12 -16.37 36.89
C VAL A 11 4.64 -16.57 36.58
N SER A 12 3.78 -15.76 37.18
CA SER A 12 2.33 -15.69 36.85
C SER A 12 1.95 -14.28 36.40
N PHE A 13 2.83 -13.62 35.64
CA PHE A 13 2.64 -12.26 35.11
C PHE A 13 2.84 -12.22 33.60
N ILE A 14 2.07 -13.00 32.84
CA ILE A 14 1.99 -12.85 31.36
C ILE A 14 0.53 -12.90 30.91
N LEU A 15 -0.39 -12.23 31.59
CA LEU A 15 -1.79 -12.10 31.12
C LEU A 15 -2.45 -10.78 31.58
N ILE A 16 -1.69 -9.70 31.72
CA ILE A 16 -2.26 -8.37 31.99
C ILE A 16 -1.43 -7.37 31.17
N GLY A 17 -1.89 -7.04 29.96
CA GLY A 17 -1.23 -6.04 29.11
C GLY A 17 -1.64 -6.00 27.64
N CYS A 18 -2.45 -6.93 27.12
CA CYS A 18 -2.81 -6.97 25.70
C CYS A 18 -4.08 -6.17 25.32
N GLY A 19 -4.81 -5.59 26.28
CA GLY A 19 -6.10 -4.94 25.99
C GLY A 19 -6.01 -3.45 25.68
N ASP A 20 -5.25 -2.69 26.48
CA ASP A 20 -5.21 -1.22 26.37
C ASP A 20 -4.19 -0.74 25.30
N ASN A 21 -3.18 -1.55 24.97
CA ASN A 21 -2.19 -1.17 23.94
C ASN A 21 -2.69 -1.41 22.52
N GLU A 22 -3.58 -2.39 22.31
CA GLU A 22 -3.95 -2.83 20.97
C GLU A 22 -4.88 -1.81 20.26
N SER A 23 -5.70 -1.09 21.01
CA SER A 23 -6.50 0.03 20.50
C SER A 23 -5.64 1.24 20.13
N ASP A 24 -4.64 1.57 20.97
CA ASP A 24 -3.71 2.67 20.72
C ASP A 24 -2.82 2.37 19.51
N ASP A 25 -2.39 1.11 19.36
CA ASP A 25 -1.63 0.63 18.21
C ASP A 25 -2.49 0.62 16.93
N LEU A 26 -3.79 0.29 17.04
CA LEU A 26 -4.75 0.35 15.93
C LEU A 26 -4.98 1.78 15.44
N GLU A 27 -5.23 2.73 16.35
CA GLU A 27 -5.40 4.14 15.99
C GLU A 27 -4.11 4.68 15.36
N SER A 28 -2.96 4.36 15.95
CA SER A 28 -1.65 4.74 15.41
C SER A 28 -1.38 4.14 14.02
N LEU A 29 -1.80 2.89 13.77
CA LEU A 29 -1.72 2.26 12.45
C LEU A 29 -2.55 3.04 11.43
N TYR A 30 -3.81 3.31 11.76
CA TYR A 30 -4.73 3.98 10.85
C TYR A 30 -4.30 5.42 10.54
N GLU A 31 -3.82 6.17 11.55
CA GLU A 31 -3.24 7.50 11.34
C GLU A 31 -2.00 7.44 10.44
N ALA A 32 -1.12 6.46 10.66
CA ALA A 32 0.05 6.26 9.81
C ALA A 32 -0.35 5.92 8.38
N PHE A 33 -1.37 5.08 8.19
CA PHE A 33 -1.94 4.76 6.90
C PHE A 33 -2.48 6.01 6.18
N SER A 34 -3.38 6.74 6.84
CA SER A 34 -4.01 7.95 6.28
C SER A 34 -2.98 9.02 5.89
N ARG A 35 -2.00 9.28 6.77
CA ARG A 35 -0.93 10.25 6.49
C ARG A 35 -0.08 9.83 5.29
N ASN A 36 0.36 8.57 5.24
CA ASN A 36 1.20 8.10 4.13
C ASN A 36 0.42 8.05 2.82
N HIS A 37 -0.88 7.70 2.84
CA HIS A 37 -1.75 7.80 1.68
C HIS A 37 -1.81 9.24 1.14
N GLU A 38 -2.04 10.23 2.01
CA GLU A 38 -2.09 11.63 1.60
C GLU A 38 -0.74 12.16 1.09
N GLU A 39 0.36 11.82 1.78
CA GLU A 39 1.72 12.18 1.35
C GLU A 39 2.03 11.59 -0.03
N LEU A 40 1.73 10.29 -0.23
CA LEU A 40 1.90 9.62 -1.51
C LEU A 40 1.06 10.27 -2.61
N ARG A 41 -0.21 10.59 -2.35
CA ARG A 41 -1.08 11.27 -3.33
C ARG A 41 -0.46 12.61 -3.77
N ASN A 42 -0.02 13.41 -2.81
CA ASN A 42 0.58 14.72 -3.09
C ASN A 42 1.91 14.60 -3.86
N ASP A 43 2.70 13.55 -3.58
CA ASP A 43 3.91 13.27 -4.33
C ASP A 43 3.59 12.75 -5.74
N MET A 44 2.62 11.86 -5.91
CA MET A 44 2.15 11.40 -7.22
C MET A 44 1.65 12.56 -8.08
N GLU A 45 0.85 13.47 -7.52
CA GLU A 45 0.37 14.65 -8.25
C GLU A 45 1.53 15.52 -8.78
N ARG A 46 2.56 15.72 -7.95
CA ARG A 46 3.75 16.50 -8.31
C ARG A 46 4.58 15.81 -9.40
N GLU A 47 4.86 14.53 -9.21
CA GLU A 47 5.66 13.74 -10.15
C GLU A 47 4.92 13.56 -11.50
N LEU A 48 3.59 13.43 -11.48
CA LEU A 48 2.77 13.40 -12.70
C LEU A 48 2.74 14.77 -13.42
N GLU A 49 2.79 15.88 -12.69
CA GLU A 49 2.99 17.20 -13.28
C GLU A 49 4.36 17.30 -13.98
N ASP A 50 5.41 16.78 -13.36
CA ASP A 50 6.75 16.73 -13.96
C ASP A 50 6.77 15.83 -15.20
N ILE A 51 6.08 14.69 -15.21
CA ILE A 51 5.91 13.84 -16.39
C ILE A 51 5.22 14.62 -17.53
N ARG A 52 4.12 15.33 -17.23
CA ARG A 52 3.36 16.12 -18.22
C ARG A 52 4.16 17.28 -18.80
N ASN A 53 5.07 17.85 -18.01
CA ASN A 53 5.92 18.97 -18.41
C ASN A 53 7.26 18.52 -19.03
N SER A 54 7.63 17.25 -18.88
CA SER A 54 8.85 16.69 -19.44
C SER A 54 8.65 16.32 -20.91
N ASP A 55 9.55 16.80 -21.76
CA ASP A 55 9.71 16.30 -23.14
C ASP A 55 10.72 15.14 -23.22
N ASP A 56 11.37 14.79 -22.10
CA ASP A 56 12.38 13.74 -22.03
C ASP A 56 11.80 12.43 -21.50
N ARG A 57 11.83 11.42 -22.37
CA ARG A 57 11.31 10.08 -22.11
C ARG A 57 12.05 9.37 -20.98
N GLU A 58 13.38 9.49 -20.95
CA GLU A 58 14.18 8.82 -19.92
C GLU A 58 13.79 9.37 -18.55
N SER A 59 13.65 10.69 -18.44
CA SER A 59 13.13 11.35 -17.23
C SER A 59 11.71 10.91 -16.86
N GLN A 60 10.78 10.79 -17.83
CA GLN A 60 9.41 10.34 -17.53
C GLN A 60 9.37 8.91 -16.96
N VAL A 61 10.14 7.99 -17.53
CA VAL A 61 10.22 6.59 -17.06
C VAL A 61 10.95 6.52 -15.72
N ASP A 62 12.00 7.31 -15.54
CA ASP A 62 12.76 7.43 -14.28
C ASP A 62 11.85 7.83 -13.12
N ILE A 63 10.92 8.77 -13.34
CA ILE A 63 9.95 9.20 -12.34
C ILE A 63 9.11 8.02 -11.83
N TYR A 64 8.54 7.18 -12.72
CA TYR A 64 7.75 6.02 -12.27
C TYR A 64 8.58 5.03 -11.44
N TYR A 65 9.72 4.59 -11.96
CA TYR A 65 10.44 3.46 -11.37
C TYR A 65 11.42 3.83 -10.26
N ASN A 66 12.00 5.03 -10.31
CA ASN A 66 13.03 5.46 -9.37
C ASN A 66 12.54 6.50 -8.36
N ASN A 67 11.43 7.21 -8.64
CA ASN A 67 10.84 8.15 -7.67
C ASN A 67 9.59 7.58 -7.00
N LEU A 68 8.62 7.09 -7.79
CA LEU A 68 7.31 6.67 -7.26
C LEU A 68 7.32 5.26 -6.68
N VAL A 69 7.81 4.25 -7.42
CA VAL A 69 7.81 2.85 -6.98
C VAL A 69 8.45 2.65 -5.59
N PRO A 70 9.62 3.24 -5.26
CA PRO A 70 10.23 3.05 -3.94
C PRO A 70 9.39 3.57 -2.77
N LYS A 71 8.51 4.56 -2.98
CA LYS A 71 7.64 5.11 -1.93
C LYS A 71 6.63 4.08 -1.41
N PHE A 72 6.22 3.12 -2.25
CA PHE A 72 5.35 2.03 -1.81
C PHE A 72 6.05 1.08 -0.86
N ASP A 73 7.35 0.81 -1.06
CA ASP A 73 8.13 -0.02 -0.14
C ASP A 73 8.28 0.63 1.23
N ASP A 74 8.49 1.94 1.27
CA ASP A 74 8.50 2.72 2.51
C ASP A 74 7.13 2.67 3.20
N PHE A 75 6.03 2.85 2.45
CA PHE A 75 4.68 2.79 2.98
C PHE A 75 4.35 1.40 3.54
N LYS A 76 4.63 0.32 2.80
CA LYS A 76 4.49 -1.06 3.29
C LYS A 76 5.31 -1.30 4.55
N SER A 77 6.52 -0.74 4.62
CA SER A 77 7.37 -0.88 5.81
C SER A 77 6.76 -0.20 7.04
N VAL A 78 6.12 0.97 6.87
CA VAL A 78 5.39 1.65 7.95
C VAL A 78 4.26 0.76 8.48
N ILE A 79 3.45 0.19 7.60
CA ILE A 79 2.32 -0.67 7.98
C ILE A 79 2.79 -1.97 8.65
N ASN A 80 3.86 -2.58 8.16
CA ASN A 80 4.40 -3.84 8.71
C ASN A 80 5.09 -3.68 10.08
N ASN A 81 5.32 -2.45 10.56
CA ASN A 81 5.93 -2.22 11.88
C ASN A 81 4.95 -2.41 13.05
N TYR A 82 3.66 -2.60 12.76
CA TYR A 82 2.63 -2.86 13.76
C TYR A 82 2.43 -4.37 13.92
N GLU A 83 2.34 -4.83 15.17
CA GLU A 83 2.12 -6.23 15.51
C GLU A 83 0.80 -6.36 16.29
N PHE A 84 -0.15 -7.12 15.76
CA PHE A 84 -1.45 -7.35 16.41
C PHE A 84 -1.63 -8.79 16.84
N GLY A 85 -2.39 -8.97 17.93
CA GLY A 85 -2.76 -10.29 18.45
C GLY A 85 -4.15 -10.73 18.02
N SER A 86 -5.04 -9.78 17.75
CA SER A 86 -6.40 -10.00 17.29
C SER A 86 -6.47 -10.28 15.78
N THR A 87 -7.39 -11.15 15.38
CA THR A 87 -7.62 -11.47 13.97
C THR A 87 -8.13 -10.26 13.19
N GLU A 88 -9.02 -9.46 13.77
CA GLU A 88 -9.63 -8.34 13.07
C GLU A 88 -8.63 -7.20 12.77
N HIS A 89 -7.70 -6.91 13.69
CA HIS A 89 -6.68 -5.90 13.43
C HIS A 89 -5.66 -6.38 12.38
N LEU A 90 -5.34 -7.69 12.38
CA LEU A 90 -4.51 -8.30 11.34
C LEU A 90 -5.19 -8.24 9.97
N GLU A 91 -6.50 -8.51 9.88
CA GLU A 91 -7.27 -8.41 8.64
C GLU A 91 -7.30 -6.97 8.09
N LEU A 92 -7.41 -5.97 8.97
CA LEU A 92 -7.31 -4.55 8.57
C LEU A 92 -5.90 -4.23 8.04
N GLN A 93 -4.85 -4.67 8.74
CA GLN A 93 -3.47 -4.48 8.31
C GLN A 93 -3.21 -5.13 6.95
N GLU A 94 -3.70 -6.35 6.72
CA GLU A 94 -3.62 -7.04 5.43
C GLU A 94 -4.37 -6.28 4.32
N SER A 95 -5.55 -5.74 4.63
CA SER A 95 -6.32 -4.91 3.68
C SER A 95 -5.57 -3.65 3.28
N MET A 96 -4.93 -2.97 4.24
CA MET A 96 -4.06 -1.82 3.97
C MET A 96 -2.86 -2.19 3.09
N LEU A 97 -2.22 -3.33 3.32
CA LEU A 97 -1.11 -3.80 2.50
C LEU A 97 -1.55 -4.15 1.07
N ASP A 98 -2.71 -4.78 0.92
CA ASP A 98 -3.28 -5.12 -0.39
C ASP A 98 -3.63 -3.86 -1.20
N TYR A 99 -4.18 -2.84 -0.54
CA TYR A 99 -4.37 -1.51 -1.12
C TYR A 99 -3.05 -0.91 -1.63
N ILE A 100 -2.00 -0.90 -0.81
CA ILE A 100 -0.69 -0.35 -1.19
C ILE A 100 -0.08 -1.12 -2.36
N ASN A 101 -0.19 -2.46 -2.37
CA ASN A 101 0.27 -3.30 -3.49
C ASN A 101 -0.50 -3.01 -4.78
N THR A 102 -1.80 -2.72 -4.67
CA THR A 102 -2.64 -2.38 -5.83
C THR A 102 -2.24 -1.03 -6.42
N LEU A 103 -1.98 -0.01 -5.58
CA LEU A 103 -1.44 1.26 -6.04
C LEU A 103 -0.05 1.13 -6.69
N GLU A 104 0.83 0.32 -6.11
CA GLU A 104 2.16 0.05 -6.68
C GLU A 104 2.03 -0.60 -8.06
N THR A 105 1.12 -1.58 -8.19
CA THR A 105 0.81 -2.24 -9.46
C THR A 105 0.32 -1.24 -10.50
N LEU A 106 -0.67 -0.41 -10.14
CA LEU A 106 -1.18 0.64 -11.02
C LEU A 106 -0.08 1.60 -11.49
N THR A 107 0.79 2.03 -10.57
CA THR A 107 1.90 2.94 -10.89
C THR A 107 2.88 2.31 -11.87
N LYS A 108 3.21 1.02 -11.68
CA LYS A 108 4.05 0.27 -12.62
C LYS A 108 3.38 0.13 -13.98
N ARG A 109 2.07 -0.16 -14.03
CA ARG A 109 1.31 -0.23 -15.28
C ARG A 109 1.32 1.09 -16.03
N TYR A 110 1.18 2.22 -15.34
CA TYR A 110 1.31 3.53 -15.98
C TYR A 110 2.71 3.78 -16.56
N GLY A 111 3.77 3.34 -15.88
CA GLY A 111 5.14 3.38 -16.40
C GLY A 111 5.32 2.51 -17.65
N GLU A 112 4.82 1.27 -17.62
CA GLU A 112 4.87 0.31 -18.74
C GLU A 112 4.06 0.81 -19.94
N PHE A 113 2.85 1.31 -19.70
CA PHE A 113 1.97 1.88 -20.72
C PHE A 113 2.62 3.06 -21.43
N ASN A 114 3.20 4.01 -20.67
CA ASN A 114 3.94 5.12 -21.23
C ASN A 114 5.10 4.60 -22.09
N LEU A 115 5.89 3.64 -21.61
CA LEU A 115 6.99 3.06 -22.38
C LEU A 115 6.51 2.41 -23.70
N ASN A 116 5.46 1.59 -23.64
CA ASN A 116 4.95 0.81 -24.76
C ASN A 116 4.29 1.68 -25.84
N PHE A 117 3.51 2.69 -25.43
CA PHE A 117 2.88 3.63 -26.36
C PHE A 117 3.91 4.34 -27.25
N TYR A 118 5.10 4.64 -26.73
CA TYR A 118 6.15 5.29 -27.52
C TYR A 118 7.02 4.31 -28.33
N VAL A 119 7.28 3.09 -27.84
CA VAL A 119 8.14 2.11 -28.53
C VAL A 119 7.44 1.48 -29.73
N SER A 120 6.14 1.23 -29.60
CA SER A 120 5.41 0.33 -30.47
C SER A 120 4.27 1.00 -31.20
N ASN A 121 4.28 2.32 -31.46
CA ASN A 121 3.22 3.01 -32.22
C ASN A 121 3.53 3.06 -33.74
N PRO A 122 3.29 1.99 -34.52
CA PRO A 122 3.13 2.09 -35.95
C PRO A 122 1.74 2.66 -36.19
N MET A 123 1.65 3.77 -36.93
CA MET A 123 0.39 4.46 -37.18
C MET A 123 -0.65 3.66 -38.02
N ASP A 124 -0.52 2.33 -38.17
CA ASP A 124 -1.36 1.48 -39.04
C ASP A 124 -1.35 -0.04 -38.67
N ASP A 125 -1.01 -0.46 -37.44
CA ASP A 125 -1.05 -1.88 -37.04
C ASP A 125 -2.22 -2.18 -36.08
N ASP A 126 -3.20 -2.95 -36.56
CA ASP A 126 -4.37 -3.39 -35.77
C ASP A 126 -3.95 -4.13 -34.49
N SER A 127 -2.82 -4.86 -34.51
CA SER A 127 -2.33 -5.60 -33.33
C SER A 127 -1.80 -4.70 -32.22
N PHE A 128 -1.33 -3.49 -32.54
CA PHE A 128 -0.98 -2.49 -31.54
C PHE A 128 -2.23 -1.94 -30.85
N SER A 129 -3.31 -1.70 -31.61
CA SER A 129 -4.55 -1.16 -31.07
C SER A 129 -5.23 -2.09 -30.06
N GLU A 130 -5.27 -3.40 -30.32
CA GLU A 130 -5.85 -4.38 -29.39
C GLU A 130 -5.05 -4.46 -28.07
N SER A 131 -3.71 -4.55 -28.13
CA SER A 131 -2.87 -4.59 -26.92
C SER A 131 -2.97 -3.33 -26.07
N PHE A 132 -3.17 -2.18 -26.72
CA PHE A 132 -3.30 -0.90 -26.05
C PHE A 132 -4.65 -0.72 -25.36
N GLU A 133 -5.72 -1.24 -25.97
CA GLU A 133 -7.05 -1.29 -25.35
C GLU A 133 -7.07 -2.22 -24.13
N GLU A 134 -6.42 -3.39 -24.22
CA GLU A 134 -6.28 -4.32 -23.09
C GLU A 134 -5.50 -3.69 -21.91
N ASP A 135 -4.38 -3.01 -22.18
CA ASP A 135 -3.60 -2.31 -21.14
C ASP A 135 -4.43 -1.21 -20.45
N LEU A 136 -5.23 -0.46 -21.21
CA LEU A 136 -6.12 0.58 -20.66
C LEU A 136 -7.26 -0.01 -19.83
N GLU A 137 -7.83 -1.13 -20.25
CA GLU A 137 -8.86 -1.84 -19.48
C GLU A 137 -8.30 -2.35 -18.15
N GLU A 138 -7.09 -2.91 -18.14
CA GLU A 138 -6.43 -3.35 -16.90
C GLU A 138 -6.16 -2.17 -15.96
N ILE A 139 -5.68 -1.03 -16.49
CA ILE A 139 -5.49 0.20 -15.72
C ILE A 139 -6.80 0.67 -15.10
N GLN A 140 -7.89 0.74 -15.87
CA GLN A 140 -9.20 1.17 -15.35
C GLN A 140 -9.73 0.24 -14.27
N LEU A 141 -9.59 -1.08 -14.43
CA LEU A 141 -9.98 -2.05 -13.43
C LEU A 141 -9.20 -1.88 -12.12
N LEU A 142 -7.92 -1.53 -12.20
CA LEU A 142 -7.09 -1.25 -11.03
C LEU A 142 -7.51 0.05 -10.34
N GLU A 143 -7.81 1.11 -11.10
CA GLU A 143 -8.30 2.39 -10.58
C GLU A 143 -9.61 2.22 -9.79
N ASP A 144 -10.61 1.56 -10.39
CA ASP A 144 -11.89 1.29 -9.72
C ASP A 144 -11.71 0.46 -8.43
N ASN A 145 -10.74 -0.46 -8.44
CA ASN A 145 -10.44 -1.32 -7.30
C ASN A 145 -9.77 -0.55 -6.14
N ILE A 146 -8.91 0.41 -6.44
CA ILE A 146 -8.21 1.23 -5.43
C ILE A 146 -9.19 2.03 -4.58
N ASP A 147 -10.14 2.71 -5.21
CA ASP A 147 -11.15 3.51 -4.49
C ASP A 147 -12.00 2.60 -3.60
N THR A 148 -12.45 1.48 -4.15
CA THR A 148 -13.23 0.47 -3.41
C THR A 148 -12.46 -0.05 -2.19
N LYS A 149 -11.17 -0.39 -2.35
CA LYS A 149 -10.32 -0.88 -1.26
C LYS A 149 -10.10 0.17 -0.16
N TYR A 150 -9.95 1.44 -0.55
CA TYR A 150 -9.79 2.51 0.43
C TYR A 150 -11.04 2.67 1.29
N ASP A 151 -12.22 2.73 0.65
CA ASP A 151 -13.51 2.80 1.34
C ASP A 151 -13.70 1.60 2.27
N GLU A 152 -13.36 0.38 1.82
CA GLU A 152 -13.42 -0.83 2.64
C GLU A 152 -12.51 -0.75 3.88
N ILE A 153 -11.32 -0.15 3.77
CA ILE A 153 -10.40 0.06 4.91
C ILE A 153 -11.00 1.03 5.92
N GLU A 154 -11.59 2.15 5.46
CA GLU A 154 -12.24 3.10 6.36
C GLU A 154 -13.42 2.44 7.10
N GLU A 155 -14.28 1.72 6.37
CA GLU A 155 -15.42 1.01 6.95
C GLU A 155 -14.98 -0.06 7.96
N GLN A 156 -13.94 -0.83 7.65
CA GLN A 156 -13.39 -1.84 8.56
C GLN A 156 -12.81 -1.20 9.82
N TYR A 157 -12.04 -0.13 9.68
CA TYR A 157 -11.47 0.59 10.83
C TYR A 157 -12.57 1.15 11.75
N GLU A 158 -13.56 1.84 11.19
CA GLU A 158 -14.68 2.41 11.95
C GLU A 158 -15.47 1.32 12.68
N ARG A 159 -15.70 0.16 12.02
CA ARG A 159 -16.34 -1.00 12.65
C ARG A 159 -15.54 -1.50 13.85
N ILE A 160 -14.24 -1.73 13.69
CA ILE A 160 -13.38 -2.27 14.76
C ILE A 160 -13.29 -1.27 15.93
N ARG A 161 -13.18 0.03 15.64
CA ARG A 161 -13.05 1.08 16.66
C ARG A 161 -14.30 1.23 17.52
N ASP A 162 -15.49 0.98 16.95
CA ASP A 162 -16.78 1.18 17.62
C ASP A 162 -17.27 -0.07 18.42
N GLU A 163 -16.52 -1.18 18.39
CA GLU A 163 -16.76 -2.42 19.17
C GLU A 163 -16.28 -2.33 20.64
#